data_AF-A0AAV7AXT9-F1
#
_entry.id   AF-A0AAV7AXT9-F1
#
_cell.length_a   1.000
_cell.length_b   1.000
_cell.length_c   1.000
_cell.angle_alpha   90.00
_cell.angle_beta   90.00
_cell.angle_gamma   90.00
#
_symmetry.space_group_name_H-M   'P 1'
#
loop_
_entity.id
_entity.type
_entity.pdbx_description
1 polymer ?
#
loop_
_entity_poly.entity_id
_entity_poly.type
_entity_poly.pdbx_seq_one_letter_code
_entity_poly.pdbx_strand_id
1 'polypeptide(L)'
;MAPSTPGPVQVVIVQKDDHSFQLDEEALASVLLQDHIRDLDVVVVSVAGAFRKGKSFLLDFMLRYVYSQKDGNTQNWLGEENDPLTGFSWKGGSEPDTTGIQIWSEVFTMYKPDGKEVAVVLMDTQGAFDSQSTVKDCATIFALSTMTSSIQIYNLSQNIQEDDLQQLQLFTEYGRLAMDEIFLKPFQTLMFLVRDWSFPYEYPYGAEGGDKFLEKRLRVKEHQHEEIQNVRKHIHSCFTNVSCFLLPHPGLKVATSPQFDGRLKDIAPEFTEQLSSLVPLVLGPKSLIEKEINGAKVTCRGLLEYFKAYIKIYQGEDLPEPRSMLMATAEANNLAAVASAKDLYNSSMEKVRSLLSILLL
;
A
#
# COMPACT_ATOMS: atom_id res chain seq x y z
N MET A 1 1.40 24.28 19.57
CA MET A 1 2.59 23.48 19.20
C MET A 1 2.92 23.85 17.76
N ALA A 2 4.19 24.12 17.43
CA ALA A 2 4.56 24.29 16.03
C ALA A 2 4.15 23.01 15.26
N PRO A 3 3.59 23.10 14.05
CA PRO A 3 3.28 21.91 13.28
C PRO A 3 4.58 21.12 13.09
N SER A 4 4.63 19.90 13.63
CA SER A 4 5.73 18.98 13.40
C SER A 4 5.85 18.75 11.90
N THR A 5 7.07 18.84 11.37
CA THR A 5 7.35 18.54 9.96
C THR A 5 6.80 17.14 9.61
N PRO A 6 6.06 16.98 8.50
CA PRO A 6 5.55 15.66 8.08
C PRO A 6 6.67 14.64 7.96
N GLY A 7 6.39 13.39 8.32
CA GLY A 7 7.38 12.33 8.37
C GLY A 7 6.77 10.93 8.43
N PRO A 8 7.60 9.88 8.32
CA PRO A 8 7.14 8.51 8.47
C PRO A 8 6.74 8.21 9.91
N VAL A 9 5.59 7.59 10.10
CA VAL A 9 5.04 7.14 11.38
C VAL A 9 5.01 5.63 11.39
N GLN A 10 5.72 5.04 12.35
CA GLN A 10 5.69 3.60 12.58
C GLN A 10 4.33 3.20 13.15
N VAL A 11 3.60 2.33 12.46
CA VAL A 11 2.26 1.90 12.90
C VAL A 11 2.20 0.42 13.25
N VAL A 12 2.96 -0.44 12.57
CA VAL A 12 3.15 -1.83 12.98
C VAL A 12 4.60 -2.05 13.35
N ILE A 13 4.85 -2.49 14.57
CA ILE A 13 6.18 -2.76 15.11
C ILE A 13 6.38 -4.27 15.14
N VAL A 14 7.53 -4.72 14.63
CA VAL A 14 7.97 -6.12 14.73
C VAL A 14 8.91 -6.22 15.92
N GLN A 15 8.49 -6.95 16.95
CA GLN A 15 9.37 -7.25 18.07
C GLN A 15 10.27 -8.42 17.67
N LYS A 16 11.56 -8.13 17.49
CA LYS A 16 12.52 -9.12 16.97
C LYS A 16 12.87 -10.22 17.97
N ASP A 17 12.71 -9.95 19.27
CA ASP A 17 13.11 -10.89 20.32
C ASP A 17 12.15 -12.08 20.43
N ASP A 18 10.86 -11.88 20.14
CA ASP A 18 9.82 -12.91 20.21
C ASP A 18 9.03 -13.10 18.90
N HIS A 19 9.43 -12.41 17.83
CA HIS A 19 8.75 -12.42 16.53
C HIS A 19 7.25 -12.07 16.62
N SER A 20 6.89 -11.19 17.56
CA SER A 20 5.52 -10.70 17.73
C SER A 20 5.28 -9.39 17.00
N PHE A 21 3.99 -9.10 16.76
CA PHE A 21 3.54 -7.90 16.07
C PHE A 21 2.70 -7.02 16.99
N GLN A 22 3.05 -5.75 17.04
CA GLN A 22 2.33 -4.76 17.82
C GLN A 22 1.85 -3.62 16.93
N LEU A 23 0.58 -3.27 17.05
CA LEU A 23 0.02 -2.06 16.47
C LEU A 23 0.26 -0.90 17.45
N ASP A 24 0.89 0.16 16.97
CA ASP A 24 0.89 1.44 17.68
C ASP A 24 -0.44 2.14 17.39
N GLU A 25 -1.47 1.78 18.18
CA GLU A 25 -2.83 2.29 18.01
C GLU A 25 -2.90 3.81 18.18
N GLU A 26 -2.11 4.38 19.10
CA GLU A 26 -2.09 5.82 19.35
C GLU A 26 -1.49 6.58 18.16
N ALA A 27 -0.36 6.10 17.63
CA ALA A 27 0.26 6.68 16.45
C ALA A 27 -0.66 6.59 15.22
N LEU A 28 -1.25 5.43 14.96
CA LEU A 28 -2.16 5.25 13.82
C LEU A 28 -3.43 6.11 13.97
N ALA A 29 -4.01 6.17 15.17
CA ALA A 29 -5.18 7.01 15.44
C ALA A 29 -4.86 8.50 15.27
N SER A 30 -3.68 8.97 15.69
CA SER A 30 -3.26 10.36 15.51
C SER A 30 -3.21 10.80 14.05
N VAL A 31 -2.92 9.86 13.14
CA VAL A 31 -2.88 10.10 11.69
C VAL A 31 -4.27 9.99 11.07
N LEU A 32 -5.02 8.90 11.36
CA LEU A 32 -6.28 8.59 10.68
C LEU A 32 -7.54 9.24 11.28
N LEU A 33 -7.50 9.70 12.53
CA LEU A 33 -8.67 10.30 13.20
C LEU A 33 -8.67 11.83 13.22
N GLN A 34 -7.85 12.47 12.38
CA GLN A 34 -7.86 13.93 12.24
C GLN A 34 -9.23 14.40 11.73
N ASP A 35 -9.79 15.44 12.34
CA ASP A 35 -11.20 15.85 12.14
C ASP A 35 -11.58 16.12 10.67
N HIS A 36 -10.64 16.58 9.86
CA HIS A 36 -10.87 16.93 8.45
C HIS A 36 -10.80 15.73 7.49
N ILE A 37 -10.32 14.56 7.92
CA ILE A 37 -10.16 13.36 7.07
C ILE A 37 -10.83 12.11 7.63
N ARG A 38 -11.11 12.03 8.94
CA ARG A 38 -11.57 10.81 9.62
C ARG A 38 -12.81 10.16 9.01
N ASP A 39 -13.68 10.95 8.38
CA ASP A 39 -14.94 10.50 7.78
C ASP A 39 -14.89 10.46 6.23
N LEU A 40 -13.73 10.75 5.63
CA LEU A 40 -13.51 10.58 4.19
C LEU A 40 -13.22 9.12 3.86
N ASP A 41 -13.72 8.68 2.71
CA ASP A 41 -13.32 7.40 2.13
C ASP A 41 -11.82 7.43 1.80
N VAL A 42 -11.11 6.37 2.17
CA VAL A 42 -9.66 6.32 2.13
C VAL A 42 -9.15 5.53 0.93
N VAL A 43 -8.12 6.03 0.26
CA VAL A 43 -7.30 5.35 -0.73
C VAL A 43 -5.99 5.01 -0.05
N VAL A 44 -5.56 3.76 -0.11
CA VAL A 44 -4.34 3.31 0.56
C VAL A 44 -3.43 2.67 -0.46
N VAL A 45 -2.30 3.33 -0.73
CA VAL A 45 -1.25 2.84 -1.63
C VAL A 45 -0.14 2.23 -0.80
N SER A 46 0.05 0.92 -0.93
CA SER A 46 1.09 0.17 -0.25
C SER A 46 2.16 -0.27 -1.24
N VAL A 47 3.43 -0.18 -0.85
CA VAL A 47 4.54 -0.80 -1.58
C VAL A 47 5.15 -1.88 -0.71
N ALA A 48 5.10 -3.13 -1.19
CA ALA A 48 5.66 -4.29 -0.51
C ALA A 48 6.49 -5.15 -1.46
N GLY A 49 7.38 -5.96 -0.91
CA GLY A 49 8.32 -6.80 -1.67
C GLY A 49 9.67 -6.90 -1.00
N ALA A 50 10.63 -7.56 -1.66
CA ALA A 50 11.92 -7.87 -1.06
C ALA A 50 12.68 -6.64 -0.52
N PHE A 51 13.50 -6.89 0.49
CA PHE A 51 14.40 -5.91 1.08
C PHE A 51 15.46 -5.39 0.08
N ARG A 52 15.87 -4.12 0.24
CA ARG A 52 16.79 -3.36 -0.65
C ARG A 52 16.39 -3.26 -2.12
N LYS A 53 15.11 -3.32 -2.44
CA LYS A 53 14.62 -3.15 -3.81
C LYS A 53 14.04 -1.75 -4.10
N GLY A 54 14.41 -0.75 -3.31
CA GLY A 54 14.07 0.66 -3.55
C GLY A 54 12.57 1.00 -3.41
N LYS A 55 11.90 0.45 -2.39
CA LYS A 55 10.48 0.72 -2.08
C LYS A 55 10.27 2.15 -1.58
N SER A 56 10.93 2.51 -0.49
CA SER A 56 10.88 3.86 0.11
C SER A 56 11.34 4.93 -0.88
N PHE A 57 12.38 4.65 -1.70
CA PHE A 57 12.80 5.52 -2.81
C PHE A 57 11.67 5.79 -3.83
N LEU A 58 10.84 4.79 -4.15
CA LEU A 58 9.68 4.98 -5.03
C LEU A 58 8.58 5.78 -4.32
N LEU A 59 8.31 5.48 -3.06
CA LEU A 59 7.31 6.19 -2.25
C LEU A 59 7.63 7.68 -2.09
N ASP A 60 8.90 8.06 -2.02
CA ASP A 60 9.28 9.47 -1.94
C ASP A 60 8.97 10.25 -3.22
N PHE A 61 9.05 9.60 -4.39
CA PHE A 61 8.55 10.22 -5.63
C PHE A 61 7.02 10.31 -5.65
N MET A 62 6.34 9.32 -5.09
CA MET A 62 4.89 9.40 -4.88
C MET A 62 4.52 10.56 -3.94
N LEU A 63 5.31 10.80 -2.87
CA LEU A 63 5.18 11.96 -1.99
C LEU A 63 5.35 13.27 -2.78
N ARG A 64 6.41 13.40 -3.57
CA ARG A 64 6.60 14.59 -4.44
C ARG A 64 5.38 14.84 -5.32
N TYR A 65 4.83 13.80 -5.95
CA TYR A 65 3.64 13.91 -6.77
C TYR A 65 2.43 14.45 -5.99
N VAL A 66 2.09 13.84 -4.84
CA VAL A 66 0.90 14.27 -4.08
C VAL A 66 1.05 15.66 -3.47
N TYR A 67 2.24 16.05 -3.01
CA TYR A 67 2.52 17.43 -2.59
C TYR A 67 2.39 18.41 -3.75
N SER A 68 2.94 18.07 -4.91
CA SER A 68 2.83 18.91 -6.12
C SER A 68 1.37 19.10 -6.55
N GLN A 69 0.54 18.05 -6.46
CA GLN A 69 -0.90 18.14 -6.71
C GLN A 69 -1.61 19.04 -5.69
N LYS A 70 -1.27 18.91 -4.40
CA LYS A 70 -1.82 19.74 -3.31
C LYS A 70 -1.49 21.23 -3.51
N ASP A 71 -0.27 21.53 -3.96
CA ASP A 71 0.19 22.90 -4.19
C ASP A 71 -0.27 23.48 -5.54
N GLY A 72 -0.98 22.69 -6.36
CA GLY A 72 -1.48 23.08 -7.68
C GLY A 72 -0.41 23.15 -8.77
N ASN A 73 0.82 22.67 -8.50
CA ASN A 73 1.90 22.61 -9.48
C ASN A 73 1.86 21.26 -10.19
N THR A 74 1.36 21.19 -11.43
CA THR A 74 1.23 19.92 -12.15
C THR A 74 2.25 19.72 -13.27
N GLN A 75 3.01 20.76 -13.63
CA GLN A 75 3.87 20.72 -14.82
C GLN A 75 5.26 20.11 -14.58
N ASN A 76 5.81 20.20 -13.35
CA ASN A 76 7.11 19.60 -13.01
C ASN A 76 7.09 18.93 -11.62
N TRP A 77 6.19 17.96 -11.42
CA TRP A 77 6.02 17.32 -10.11
C TRP A 77 7.23 16.48 -9.67
N LEU A 78 8.08 16.04 -10.62
CA LEU A 78 9.28 15.27 -10.30
C LEU A 78 10.25 16.07 -9.41
N GLY A 79 10.17 17.40 -9.43
CA GLY A 79 11.05 18.33 -8.71
C GLY A 79 12.19 18.86 -9.58
N GLU A 80 13.01 19.74 -9.01
CA GLU A 80 14.16 20.30 -9.71
C GLU A 80 15.33 19.30 -9.75
N GLU A 81 16.20 19.43 -10.76
CA GLU A 81 17.30 18.50 -10.98
C GLU A 81 18.26 18.33 -9.80
N ASN A 82 18.38 19.39 -8.98
CA ASN A 82 19.32 19.47 -7.86
C ASN A 82 18.67 19.23 -6.49
N ASP A 83 17.35 18.99 -6.45
CA ASP A 83 16.64 18.81 -5.19
C ASP A 83 16.81 17.38 -4.68
N PRO A 84 17.33 17.18 -3.45
CA PRO A 84 17.44 15.85 -2.85
C PRO A 84 16.05 15.25 -2.60
N LEU A 85 15.97 13.93 -2.65
CA LEU A 85 14.73 13.20 -2.37
C LEU A 85 14.60 13.02 -0.86
N THR A 86 13.47 13.43 -0.31
CA THR A 86 13.16 13.36 1.12
C THR A 86 11.77 12.78 1.31
N GLY A 87 11.56 12.09 2.43
CA GLY A 87 10.34 11.36 2.68
C GLY A 87 10.57 10.25 3.69
N PHE A 88 10.18 9.03 3.34
CA PHE A 88 10.50 7.82 4.10
C PHE A 88 12.01 7.65 4.19
N SER A 89 12.51 7.03 5.27
CA SER A 89 13.93 6.74 5.35
C SER A 89 14.33 5.77 4.24
N TRP A 90 15.33 6.14 3.46
CA TRP A 90 15.99 5.24 2.54
C TRP A 90 17.48 5.52 2.53
N LYS A 91 18.27 4.46 2.45
CA LYS A 91 19.74 4.53 2.38
C LYS A 91 20.29 3.39 1.54
N GLY A 92 21.51 3.53 1.02
CA GLY A 92 22.27 2.39 0.48
C GLY A 92 22.70 1.39 1.57
N GLY A 93 23.39 0.33 1.18
CA GLY A 93 23.95 -0.67 2.10
C GLY A 93 23.14 -1.97 2.21
N SER A 94 23.66 -2.93 2.99
CA SER A 94 23.14 -4.31 3.06
C SER A 94 22.20 -4.60 4.23
N GLU A 95 22.00 -3.68 5.17
CA GLU A 95 21.18 -3.88 6.39
C GLU A 95 19.75 -3.33 6.28
N PRO A 96 18.70 -3.88 6.90
CA PRO A 96 17.36 -3.29 6.95
C PRO A 96 17.33 -1.80 7.31
N ASP A 97 16.43 -1.05 6.67
CA ASP A 97 16.15 0.36 7.04
C ASP A 97 14.74 0.50 7.62
N THR A 98 13.73 -0.02 6.92
CA THR A 98 12.34 -0.08 7.40
C THR A 98 12.07 -1.40 8.14
N THR A 99 11.51 -1.33 9.34
CA THR A 99 10.96 -2.48 10.09
C THR A 99 9.45 -2.32 10.23
N GLY A 100 8.67 -3.40 10.12
CA GLY A 100 7.22 -3.38 10.21
C GLY A 100 6.50 -2.59 9.11
N ILE A 101 5.52 -1.77 9.48
CA ILE A 101 4.76 -0.91 8.54
C ILE A 101 4.83 0.54 9.01
N GLN A 102 5.17 1.44 8.07
CA GLN A 102 5.15 2.88 8.26
C GLN A 102 4.11 3.52 7.34
N ILE A 103 3.47 4.57 7.81
CA ILE A 103 2.63 5.44 6.99
C ILE A 103 3.14 6.87 7.04
N TRP A 104 2.85 7.66 6.01
CA TRP A 104 3.16 9.09 6.07
C TRP A 104 2.23 9.80 7.06
N SER A 105 2.76 10.68 7.91
CA SER A 105 1.98 11.37 8.96
C SER A 105 0.90 12.32 8.40
N GLU A 106 1.14 12.86 7.20
CA GLU A 106 0.20 13.75 6.53
C GLU A 106 -0.68 12.93 5.56
N VAL A 107 -1.98 12.89 5.85
CA VAL A 107 -2.98 12.28 4.97
C VAL A 107 -3.41 13.34 3.95
N PHE A 108 -3.27 13.03 2.67
CA PHE A 108 -3.59 13.99 1.60
C PHE A 108 -5.07 13.92 1.25
N THR A 109 -5.73 15.06 1.06
CA THR A 109 -7.06 15.09 0.44
C THR A 109 -6.94 15.34 -1.05
N MET A 110 -7.63 14.54 -1.86
CA MET A 110 -7.62 14.67 -3.32
C MET A 110 -9.04 14.57 -3.87
N TYR A 111 -9.31 15.30 -4.94
CA TYR A 111 -10.60 15.23 -5.63
C TYR A 111 -10.54 14.24 -6.79
N LYS A 112 -11.51 13.33 -6.81
CA LYS A 112 -11.81 12.47 -7.95
C LYS A 112 -12.53 13.28 -9.05
N PRO A 113 -12.54 12.79 -10.31
CA PRO A 113 -13.20 13.49 -11.42
C PRO A 113 -14.71 13.72 -11.24
N ASP A 114 -15.35 12.91 -10.40
CA ASP A 114 -16.77 13.04 -10.03
C ASP A 114 -17.01 14.11 -8.95
N GLY A 115 -15.96 14.83 -8.53
CA GLY A 115 -16.00 15.85 -7.50
C GLY A 115 -15.93 15.30 -6.07
N LYS A 116 -15.81 13.98 -5.90
CA LYS A 116 -15.71 13.38 -4.58
C LYS A 116 -14.32 13.60 -3.98
N GLU A 117 -14.29 14.10 -2.76
CA GLU A 117 -13.07 14.20 -1.96
C GLU A 117 -12.75 12.86 -1.29
N VAL A 118 -11.50 12.44 -1.37
CA VAL A 118 -10.99 11.20 -0.75
C VAL A 118 -9.70 11.48 -0.01
N ALA A 119 -9.44 10.70 1.04
CA ALA A 119 -8.18 10.71 1.76
C ALA A 119 -7.18 9.74 1.11
N VAL A 120 -5.91 10.11 0.99
CA VAL A 120 -4.86 9.27 0.39
C VAL A 120 -3.76 9.02 1.42
N VAL A 121 -3.52 7.75 1.70
CA VAL A 121 -2.49 7.26 2.62
C VAL A 121 -1.43 6.50 1.82
N LEU A 122 -0.17 6.87 2.04
CA LEU A 122 0.99 6.13 1.53
C LEU A 122 1.57 5.26 2.63
N MET A 123 1.81 3.99 2.31
CA MET A 123 2.27 2.97 3.23
C MET A 123 3.56 2.33 2.72
N ASP A 124 4.64 2.46 3.52
CA ASP A 124 5.88 1.72 3.33
C ASP A 124 5.89 0.48 4.22
N THR A 125 6.40 -0.61 3.67
CA THR A 125 6.48 -1.88 4.39
C THR A 125 7.91 -2.35 4.47
N GLN A 126 8.23 -3.08 5.55
CA GLN A 126 9.50 -3.78 5.65
C GLN A 126 9.69 -4.71 4.45
N GLY A 127 10.93 -4.79 3.99
CA GLY A 127 11.26 -5.72 2.94
C GLY A 127 11.24 -7.16 3.43
N ALA A 128 10.56 -8.03 2.68
CA ALA A 128 10.64 -9.47 2.93
C ALA A 128 12.08 -9.97 2.78
N PHE A 129 12.41 -11.02 3.55
CA PHE A 129 13.66 -11.78 3.50
C PHE A 129 14.92 -11.01 3.87
N ASP A 130 14.88 -10.23 4.96
CA ASP A 130 16.12 -9.79 5.59
C ASP A 130 16.74 -10.92 6.45
N SER A 131 17.97 -10.70 6.93
CA SER A 131 18.72 -11.69 7.72
C SER A 131 18.18 -11.90 9.14
N GLN A 132 17.15 -11.15 9.55
CA GLN A 132 16.66 -11.11 10.94
C GLN A 132 15.18 -11.48 11.07
N SER A 133 14.45 -11.56 9.96
CA SER A 133 13.00 -11.81 9.92
C SER A 133 12.70 -13.22 9.47
N THR A 134 11.71 -13.85 10.08
CA THR A 134 11.23 -15.16 9.67
C THR A 134 10.36 -15.06 8.40
N VAL A 135 10.10 -16.20 7.75
CA VAL A 135 9.13 -16.28 6.64
C VAL A 135 7.75 -15.83 7.09
N LYS A 136 7.35 -16.20 8.32
CA LYS A 136 6.10 -15.75 8.95
C LYS A 136 6.09 -14.22 9.08
N ASP A 137 7.22 -13.63 9.45
CA ASP A 137 7.27 -12.20 9.69
C ASP A 137 6.96 -11.43 8.41
N CYS A 138 7.64 -11.84 7.33
CA CYS A 138 7.48 -11.28 6.00
C CYS A 138 6.06 -11.49 5.46
N ALA A 139 5.51 -12.70 5.66
CA ALA A 139 4.16 -13.05 5.23
C ALA A 139 3.09 -12.22 5.96
N THR A 140 3.27 -11.97 7.26
CA THR A 140 2.37 -11.16 8.08
C THR A 140 2.36 -9.70 7.64
N ILE A 141 3.53 -9.09 7.47
CA ILE A 141 3.62 -7.69 7.00
C ILE A 141 2.99 -7.54 5.62
N PHE A 142 3.30 -8.46 4.70
CA PHE A 142 2.74 -8.45 3.35
C PHE A 142 1.21 -8.69 3.37
N ALA A 143 0.72 -9.53 4.27
CA ALA A 143 -0.71 -9.77 4.43
C ALA A 143 -1.45 -8.56 4.99
N LEU A 144 -0.94 -7.97 6.07
CA LEU A 144 -1.51 -6.76 6.66
C LEU A 144 -1.55 -5.61 5.65
N SER A 145 -0.47 -5.40 4.90
CA SER A 145 -0.43 -4.36 3.87
C SER A 145 -1.42 -4.62 2.73
N THR A 146 -1.56 -5.87 2.30
CA THR A 146 -2.50 -6.25 1.22
C THR A 146 -3.96 -6.12 1.67
N MET A 147 -4.31 -6.59 2.87
CA MET A 147 -5.68 -6.51 3.38
C MET A 147 -6.13 -5.07 3.63
N THR A 148 -5.21 -4.18 4.04
CA THR A 148 -5.51 -2.78 4.36
C THR A 148 -5.38 -1.83 3.17
N SER A 149 -4.62 -2.19 2.13
CA SER A 149 -4.46 -1.37 0.93
C SER A 149 -5.59 -1.53 -0.09
N SER A 150 -5.83 -0.47 -0.87
CA SER A 150 -6.68 -0.54 -2.08
C SER A 150 -5.83 -0.77 -3.33
N ILE A 151 -4.58 -0.30 -3.31
CA ILE A 151 -3.57 -0.55 -4.34
C ILE A 151 -2.33 -1.12 -3.66
N GLN A 152 -2.07 -2.41 -3.89
CA GLN A 152 -0.85 -3.09 -3.45
C GLN A 152 0.14 -3.13 -4.60
N ILE A 153 1.25 -2.41 -4.47
CA ILE A 153 2.38 -2.48 -5.40
C ILE A 153 3.33 -3.56 -4.89
N TYR A 154 3.49 -4.62 -5.68
CA TYR A 154 4.42 -5.70 -5.40
C TYR A 154 5.73 -5.43 -6.15
N ASN A 155 6.70 -4.87 -5.43
CA ASN A 155 7.97 -4.39 -5.95
C ASN A 155 8.99 -5.53 -6.03
N LEU A 156 9.21 -6.00 -7.26
CA LEU A 156 10.07 -7.14 -7.60
C LEU A 156 11.33 -6.69 -8.32
N SER A 157 12.37 -7.53 -8.30
CA SER A 157 13.66 -7.22 -8.91
C SER A 157 13.86 -8.05 -10.16
N GLN A 158 14.07 -7.40 -11.29
CA GLN A 158 14.41 -7.93 -12.62
C GLN A 158 13.33 -8.80 -13.30
N ASN A 159 12.61 -9.64 -12.56
CA ASN A 159 11.69 -10.62 -13.12
C ASN A 159 10.54 -10.93 -12.15
N ILE A 160 9.56 -11.71 -12.63
CA ILE A 160 8.56 -12.37 -11.79
C ILE A 160 8.92 -13.86 -11.79
N GLN A 161 9.37 -14.35 -10.63
CA GLN A 161 9.77 -15.73 -10.40
C GLN A 161 8.62 -16.55 -9.77
N GLU A 162 8.75 -17.89 -9.72
CA GLU A 162 7.67 -18.72 -9.17
C GLU A 162 7.56 -18.60 -7.65
N ASP A 163 8.67 -18.38 -6.94
CA ASP A 163 8.70 -18.08 -5.51
C ASP A 163 8.01 -16.75 -5.19
N ASP A 164 8.18 -15.73 -6.05
CA ASP A 164 7.42 -14.47 -5.92
C ASP A 164 5.90 -14.71 -5.96
N LEU A 165 5.45 -15.63 -6.83
CA LEU A 165 4.03 -16.01 -6.95
C LEU A 165 3.58 -16.89 -5.79
N GLN A 166 4.43 -17.79 -5.29
CA GLN A 166 4.15 -18.61 -4.11
C GLN A 166 3.98 -17.76 -2.85
N GLN A 167 4.65 -16.62 -2.72
CA GLN A 167 4.37 -15.69 -1.60
C GLN A 167 2.91 -15.21 -1.60
N LEU A 168 2.30 -15.08 -2.78
CA LEU A 168 0.89 -14.70 -2.92
C LEU A 168 -0.05 -15.85 -2.57
N GLN A 169 0.44 -17.09 -2.43
CA GLN A 169 -0.36 -18.26 -2.08
C GLN A 169 -1.05 -18.11 -0.73
N LEU A 170 -0.46 -17.40 0.24
CA LEU A 170 -1.12 -17.13 1.53
C LEU A 170 -2.52 -16.52 1.34
N PHE A 171 -2.66 -15.66 0.33
CA PHE A 171 -3.92 -14.98 0.02
C PHE A 171 -4.89 -15.84 -0.76
N THR A 172 -4.39 -16.88 -1.43
CA THR A 172 -5.20 -17.68 -2.35
C THR A 172 -6.28 -18.47 -1.62
N GLU A 173 -5.96 -19.04 -0.46
CA GLU A 173 -6.94 -19.74 0.38
C GLU A 173 -7.92 -18.79 1.05
N TYR A 174 -7.45 -17.62 1.51
CA TYR A 174 -8.33 -16.59 2.05
C TYR A 174 -9.31 -16.07 1.00
N GLY A 175 -8.84 -15.75 -0.20
CA GLY A 175 -9.70 -15.29 -1.28
C GLY A 175 -10.62 -16.37 -1.81
N ARG A 176 -10.23 -17.64 -1.77
CA ARG A 176 -11.13 -18.75 -2.07
C ARG A 176 -12.29 -18.80 -1.07
N LEU A 177 -12.02 -18.77 0.23
CA LEU A 177 -13.07 -18.75 1.25
C LEU A 177 -13.98 -17.52 1.13
N ALA A 178 -13.42 -16.35 0.86
CA ALA A 178 -14.22 -15.15 0.62
C ALA A 178 -15.15 -15.32 -0.61
N MET A 179 -14.65 -15.86 -1.71
CA MET A 179 -15.49 -16.10 -2.90
C MET A 179 -16.60 -17.13 -2.62
N ASP A 180 -16.34 -18.15 -1.79
CA ASP A 180 -17.32 -19.19 -1.45
C ASP A 180 -18.37 -18.71 -0.44
N GLU A 181 -18.00 -17.87 0.54
CA GLU A 181 -18.89 -17.43 1.62
C GLU A 181 -19.59 -16.07 1.34
N ILE A 182 -18.89 -15.12 0.71
CA ILE A 182 -19.38 -13.75 0.47
C ILE A 182 -19.52 -13.38 -1.00
N PHE A 183 -19.12 -14.24 -1.94
CA PHE A 183 -19.23 -14.05 -3.40
C PHE A 183 -18.54 -12.79 -3.95
N LEU A 184 -17.58 -12.25 -3.21
CA LEU A 184 -16.81 -11.06 -3.57
C LEU A 184 -15.32 -11.36 -3.51
N LYS A 185 -14.56 -10.71 -4.39
CA LYS A 185 -13.11 -10.73 -4.33
C LYS A 185 -12.66 -9.91 -3.11
N PRO A 186 -11.76 -10.44 -2.26
CA PRO A 186 -11.37 -9.76 -1.02
C PRO A 186 -10.47 -8.53 -1.25
N PHE A 187 -9.75 -8.47 -2.38
CA PHE A 187 -8.76 -7.42 -2.65
C PHE A 187 -9.04 -6.70 -3.96
N GLN A 188 -8.55 -5.46 -4.04
CA GLN A 188 -8.82 -4.58 -5.17
C GLN A 188 -7.71 -4.67 -6.22
N THR A 189 -6.66 -3.86 -6.12
CA THR A 189 -5.60 -3.82 -7.15
C THR A 189 -4.28 -4.39 -6.65
N LEU A 190 -3.74 -5.35 -7.40
CA LEU A 190 -2.35 -5.80 -7.30
C LEU A 190 -1.58 -5.34 -8.53
N MET A 191 -0.53 -4.54 -8.34
CA MET A 191 0.37 -4.12 -9.42
C MET A 191 1.74 -4.77 -9.21
N PHE A 192 2.14 -5.65 -10.13
CA PHE A 192 3.51 -6.13 -10.20
C PHE A 192 4.41 -5.02 -10.73
N LEU A 193 5.31 -4.49 -9.91
CA LEU A 193 6.31 -3.52 -10.34
C LEU A 193 7.66 -4.21 -10.48
N VAL A 194 8.06 -4.50 -11.71
CA VAL A 194 9.35 -5.15 -11.99
C VAL A 194 10.42 -4.08 -12.18
N ARG A 195 11.29 -3.96 -11.18
CA ARG A 195 12.44 -3.04 -11.15
C ARG A 195 13.57 -3.60 -12.00
N ASP A 196 14.42 -2.73 -12.54
CA ASP A 196 15.63 -3.11 -13.28
C ASP A 196 15.34 -4.08 -14.45
N TRP A 197 14.19 -3.91 -15.10
CA TRP A 197 13.83 -4.69 -16.28
C TRP A 197 14.90 -4.52 -17.35
N SER A 198 15.42 -5.63 -17.85
CA SER A 198 16.61 -5.64 -18.72
C SER A 198 16.33 -6.09 -20.16
N PHE A 199 15.07 -6.37 -20.49
CA PHE A 199 14.66 -6.92 -21.79
C PHE A 199 13.61 -6.05 -22.51
N PRO A 200 13.83 -4.72 -22.68
CA PRO A 200 12.88 -3.82 -23.33
C PRO A 200 12.61 -4.19 -24.79
N TYR A 201 13.51 -4.94 -25.42
CA TYR A 201 13.38 -5.45 -26.79
C TYR A 201 12.41 -6.65 -26.91
N GLU A 202 12.11 -7.34 -25.81
CA GLU A 202 11.06 -8.38 -25.77
C GLU A 202 9.72 -7.81 -25.31
N TYR A 203 9.76 -7.06 -24.21
CA TYR A 203 8.61 -6.38 -23.63
C TYR A 203 9.03 -4.95 -23.30
N PRO A 204 8.46 -3.91 -23.95
CA PRO A 204 8.87 -2.53 -23.73
C PRO A 204 8.63 -2.10 -22.29
N TYR A 205 9.33 -1.07 -21.83
CA TYR A 205 9.07 -0.48 -20.52
C TYR A 205 7.63 0.05 -20.40
N GLY A 206 7.18 0.19 -19.16
CA GLY A 206 5.85 0.72 -18.86
C GLY A 206 4.77 -0.34 -18.68
N ALA A 207 3.52 0.12 -18.59
CA ALA A 207 2.36 -0.73 -18.33
C ALA A 207 2.03 -1.66 -19.50
N GLU A 208 2.13 -1.19 -20.75
CA GLU A 208 1.77 -2.00 -21.93
C GLU A 208 2.64 -3.26 -22.06
N GLY A 209 3.96 -3.10 -21.93
CA GLY A 209 4.87 -4.25 -21.94
C GLY A 209 4.70 -5.12 -20.69
N GLY A 210 4.44 -4.50 -19.55
CA GLY A 210 4.17 -5.19 -18.29
C GLY A 210 2.97 -6.11 -18.36
N ASP A 211 1.84 -5.64 -18.86
CA ASP A 211 0.61 -6.44 -18.96
C ASP A 211 0.80 -7.64 -19.91
N LYS A 212 1.46 -7.44 -21.06
CA LYS A 212 1.80 -8.55 -21.99
C LYS A 212 2.75 -9.55 -21.35
N PHE A 213 3.72 -9.07 -20.58
CA PHE A 213 4.67 -9.93 -19.87
C PHE A 213 3.97 -10.73 -18.76
N LEU A 214 3.11 -10.08 -17.98
CA LEU A 214 2.35 -10.69 -16.90
C LEU A 214 1.35 -11.73 -17.40
N GLU A 215 0.64 -11.44 -18.49
CA GLU A 215 -0.29 -12.40 -19.11
C GLU A 215 0.43 -13.72 -19.44
N LYS A 216 1.63 -13.64 -20.02
CA LYS A 216 2.46 -14.82 -20.30
C LYS A 216 2.88 -15.56 -19.02
N ARG A 217 3.18 -14.83 -17.93
CA ARG A 217 3.62 -15.41 -16.66
C ARG A 217 2.48 -16.10 -15.90
N LEU A 218 1.29 -15.50 -15.90
CA LEU A 218 0.10 -16.02 -15.21
C LEU A 218 -0.71 -17.01 -16.05
N ARG A 219 -0.37 -17.22 -17.33
CA ARG A 219 -1.03 -18.23 -18.16
C ARG A 219 -0.90 -19.63 -17.55
N VAL A 220 -2.05 -20.20 -17.19
CA VAL A 220 -2.18 -21.59 -16.73
C VAL A 220 -1.95 -22.53 -17.92
N LYS A 221 -1.10 -23.54 -17.74
CA LYS A 221 -0.80 -24.58 -18.74
C LYS A 221 -1.04 -25.96 -18.15
N GLU A 222 -1.61 -26.86 -18.93
CA GLU A 222 -2.01 -28.20 -18.45
C GLU A 222 -0.85 -29.07 -17.92
N HIS A 223 0.36 -28.86 -18.42
CA HIS A 223 1.56 -29.60 -17.98
C HIS A 223 2.23 -29.01 -16.73
N GLN A 224 1.75 -27.89 -16.20
CA GLN A 224 2.25 -27.34 -14.94
C GLN A 224 1.80 -28.22 -13.78
N HIS A 225 2.63 -28.30 -12.72
CA HIS A 225 2.23 -28.91 -11.46
C HIS A 225 0.95 -28.25 -10.92
N GLU A 226 0.09 -29.01 -10.24
CA GLU A 226 -1.21 -28.53 -9.78
C GLU A 226 -1.09 -27.29 -8.88
N GLU A 227 -0.10 -27.27 -8.00
CA GLU A 227 0.22 -26.12 -7.13
C GLU A 227 0.49 -24.84 -7.93
N ILE A 228 1.25 -24.95 -9.02
CA ILE A 228 1.62 -23.84 -9.91
C ILE A 228 0.40 -23.30 -10.66
N GLN A 229 -0.51 -24.19 -11.05
CA GLN A 229 -1.79 -23.81 -11.67
C GLN A 229 -2.71 -23.13 -10.66
N ASN A 230 -2.77 -23.66 -9.44
CA ASN A 230 -3.62 -23.15 -8.37
C ASN A 230 -3.22 -21.73 -7.99
N VAL A 231 -1.93 -21.45 -7.77
CA VAL A 231 -1.47 -20.08 -7.46
C VAL A 231 -1.95 -19.07 -8.52
N ARG A 232 -1.79 -19.39 -9.81
CA ARG A 232 -2.22 -18.52 -10.92
C ARG A 232 -3.72 -18.30 -10.97
N LYS A 233 -4.52 -19.38 -10.83
CA LYS A 233 -5.99 -19.29 -10.83
C LYS A 233 -6.47 -18.40 -9.68
N HIS A 234 -5.87 -18.58 -8.51
CA HIS A 234 -6.32 -17.87 -7.32
C HIS A 234 -5.89 -16.41 -7.27
N ILE A 235 -4.75 -16.01 -7.85
CA ILE A 235 -4.40 -14.58 -7.97
C ILE A 235 -5.55 -13.83 -8.66
N HIS A 236 -6.10 -14.39 -9.74
CA HIS A 236 -7.25 -13.80 -10.44
C HIS A 236 -8.57 -13.85 -9.64
N SER A 237 -8.73 -14.78 -8.69
CA SER A 237 -9.91 -14.82 -7.81
C SER A 237 -9.78 -13.90 -6.59
N CYS A 238 -8.56 -13.54 -6.18
CA CYS A 238 -8.32 -12.72 -4.99
C CYS A 238 -8.38 -11.22 -5.28
N PHE A 239 -7.93 -10.79 -6.46
CA PHE A 239 -7.80 -9.38 -6.82
C PHE A 239 -8.77 -8.99 -7.94
N THR A 240 -9.47 -7.87 -7.76
CA THR A 240 -10.35 -7.28 -8.78
C THR A 240 -9.57 -6.85 -10.02
N ASN A 241 -8.38 -6.27 -9.83
CA ASN A 241 -7.48 -5.88 -10.91
C ASN A 241 -6.07 -6.39 -10.63
N VAL A 242 -5.42 -6.95 -11.65
CA VAL A 242 -4.02 -7.39 -11.60
C VAL A 242 -3.32 -6.82 -12.82
N SER A 243 -2.31 -5.99 -12.60
CA SER A 243 -1.56 -5.32 -13.66
C SER A 243 -0.05 -5.42 -13.43
N CYS A 244 0.74 -5.02 -14.42
CA CYS A 244 2.19 -5.03 -14.31
C CYS A 244 2.82 -3.79 -14.96
N PHE A 245 3.90 -3.30 -14.36
CA PHE A 245 4.70 -2.20 -14.88
C PHE A 245 6.17 -2.59 -14.91
N LEU A 246 6.82 -2.45 -16.06
CA LEU A 246 8.25 -2.74 -16.24
C LEU A 246 9.05 -1.46 -16.15
N LEU A 247 9.88 -1.34 -15.11
CA LEU A 247 10.69 -0.15 -14.84
C LEU A 247 12.16 -0.43 -15.17
N PRO A 248 12.85 0.46 -15.91
CA PRO A 248 14.28 0.30 -16.22
C PRO A 248 15.14 0.40 -14.95
N HIS A 249 16.44 0.13 -15.11
CA HIS A 249 17.42 0.36 -14.03
C HIS A 249 17.65 1.88 -13.83
N PRO A 250 17.70 2.40 -12.59
CA PRO A 250 17.81 3.84 -12.32
C PRO A 250 19.20 4.46 -12.61
N GLY A 251 20.14 3.64 -13.09
CA GLY A 251 21.54 4.00 -13.33
C GLY A 251 22.49 3.56 -12.21
N LEU A 252 23.76 3.34 -12.56
CA LEU A 252 24.77 2.82 -11.62
C LEU A 252 25.04 3.78 -10.45
N LYS A 253 24.92 5.09 -10.67
CA LYS A 253 25.13 6.09 -9.63
C LYS A 253 24.12 5.93 -8.49
N VAL A 254 22.84 5.69 -8.82
CA VAL A 254 21.78 5.39 -7.85
C VAL A 254 22.06 4.09 -7.10
N ALA A 255 22.50 3.05 -7.81
CA ALA A 255 22.67 1.71 -7.22
C ALA A 255 23.93 1.57 -6.34
N THR A 256 25.00 2.33 -6.63
CA THR A 256 26.33 2.07 -6.05
C THR A 256 26.94 3.23 -5.28
N SER A 257 26.47 4.47 -5.49
CA SER A 257 27.06 5.63 -4.84
C SER A 257 26.55 5.76 -3.40
N PRO A 258 27.41 5.73 -2.37
CA PRO A 258 26.99 5.98 -0.99
C PRO A 258 26.63 7.44 -0.73
N GLN A 259 26.97 8.35 -1.65
CA GLN A 259 26.69 9.78 -1.58
C GLN A 259 25.42 10.19 -2.35
N PHE A 260 24.74 9.23 -2.97
CA PHE A 260 23.51 9.52 -3.69
C PHE A 260 22.39 9.89 -2.72
N ASP A 261 21.77 11.05 -2.94
CA ASP A 261 20.71 11.63 -2.10
C ASP A 261 19.42 11.91 -2.89
N GLY A 262 19.22 11.22 -4.03
CA GLY A 262 17.94 11.22 -4.72
C GLY A 262 17.77 12.31 -5.79
N ARG A 263 18.79 13.13 -6.03
CA ARG A 263 18.76 14.17 -7.07
C ARG A 263 18.52 13.59 -8.46
N LEU A 264 17.60 14.19 -9.22
CA LEU A 264 17.19 13.70 -10.54
C LEU A 264 18.33 13.69 -11.57
N LYS A 265 19.24 14.66 -11.52
CA LYS A 265 20.41 14.71 -12.43
C LYS A 265 21.31 13.47 -12.40
N ASP A 266 21.22 12.70 -11.32
CA ASP A 266 22.01 11.51 -11.07
C ASP A 266 21.26 10.22 -11.40
N ILE A 267 20.01 10.32 -11.86
CA ILE A 267 19.13 9.22 -12.23
C ILE A 267 19.10 9.08 -13.75
N ALA A 268 19.05 7.85 -14.25
CA ALA A 268 18.96 7.57 -15.68
C ALA A 268 17.68 8.21 -16.31
N PRO A 269 17.79 8.89 -17.47
CA PRO A 269 16.64 9.55 -18.11
C PRO A 269 15.47 8.61 -18.45
N GLU A 270 15.75 7.40 -18.93
CA GLU A 270 14.69 6.41 -19.21
C GLU A 270 13.92 6.04 -17.93
N PHE A 271 14.58 6.04 -16.77
CA PHE A 271 13.92 5.79 -15.49
C PHE A 271 13.00 6.93 -15.10
N THR A 272 13.42 8.19 -15.25
CA THR A 272 12.59 9.35 -14.90
C THR A 272 11.40 9.49 -15.86
N GLU A 273 11.56 9.13 -17.15
CA GLU A 273 10.46 9.06 -18.11
C GLU A 273 9.41 8.02 -17.70
N GLN A 274 9.84 6.80 -17.35
CA GLN A 274 8.91 5.76 -16.92
C GLN A 274 8.28 6.06 -15.57
N LEU A 275 9.01 6.72 -14.66
CA LEU A 275 8.46 7.20 -13.39
C LEU A 275 7.39 8.27 -13.60
N SER A 276 7.58 9.15 -14.60
CA SER A 276 6.59 10.15 -15.02
C SER A 276 5.28 9.52 -15.51
N SER A 277 5.32 8.27 -15.95
CA SER A 277 4.14 7.49 -16.34
C SER A 277 3.57 6.67 -15.18
N LEU A 278 4.43 6.03 -14.39
CA LEU A 278 4.06 5.15 -13.29
C LEU A 278 3.30 5.88 -12.17
N VAL A 279 3.83 7.01 -11.70
CA VAL A 279 3.25 7.67 -10.52
C VAL A 279 1.84 8.21 -10.78
N PRO A 280 1.56 8.91 -11.91
CA PRO A 280 0.20 9.29 -12.26
C PRO A 280 -0.73 8.09 -12.56
N LEU A 281 -0.19 6.97 -13.04
CA LEU A 281 -0.98 5.75 -13.23
C LEU A 281 -1.56 5.23 -11.90
N VAL A 282 -0.84 5.42 -10.79
CA VAL A 282 -1.27 5.00 -9.45
C VAL A 282 -2.05 6.09 -8.71
N LEU A 283 -1.55 7.33 -8.73
CA LEU A 283 -2.02 8.43 -7.88
C LEU A 283 -2.76 9.53 -8.65
N GLY A 284 -2.93 9.39 -9.97
CA GLY A 284 -3.74 10.30 -10.77
C GLY A 284 -5.19 10.33 -10.28
N PRO A 285 -5.90 11.48 -10.36
CA PRO A 285 -7.28 11.59 -9.86
C PRO A 285 -8.25 10.50 -10.35
N LYS A 286 -8.07 10.03 -11.60
CA LYS A 286 -8.86 8.95 -12.21
C LYS A 286 -8.48 7.55 -11.70
N SER A 287 -7.28 7.39 -11.19
CA SER A 287 -6.70 6.12 -10.73
C SER A 287 -6.89 5.89 -9.24
N LEU A 288 -7.35 6.88 -8.48
CA LEU A 288 -7.62 6.75 -7.05
C LEU A 288 -8.78 5.76 -6.83
N ILE A 289 -8.48 4.64 -6.19
CA ILE A 289 -9.45 3.59 -5.85
C ILE A 289 -9.67 3.64 -4.34
N GLU A 290 -10.86 4.06 -3.90
CA GLU A 290 -11.21 4.01 -2.47
C GLU A 290 -11.17 2.56 -1.98
N LYS A 291 -10.66 2.36 -0.76
CA LYS A 291 -10.60 1.07 -0.11
C LYS A 291 -12.01 0.54 0.07
N GLU A 292 -12.21 -0.68 -0.38
CA GLU A 292 -13.46 -1.41 -0.26
C GLU A 292 -13.20 -2.73 0.48
N ILE A 293 -14.07 -3.04 1.44
CA ILE A 293 -14.09 -4.32 2.15
C ILE A 293 -15.53 -4.81 2.20
N ASN A 294 -15.77 -6.03 1.71
CA ASN A 294 -17.11 -6.64 1.60
C ASN A 294 -18.14 -5.75 0.88
N GLY A 295 -17.77 -5.11 -0.24
CA GLY A 295 -18.71 -4.29 -1.00
C GLY A 295 -18.88 -2.85 -0.48
N ALA A 296 -18.30 -2.52 0.68
CA ALA A 296 -18.49 -1.23 1.34
C ALA A 296 -17.21 -0.41 1.33
N LYS A 297 -17.34 0.89 1.00
CA LYS A 297 -16.23 1.85 1.08
C LYS A 297 -15.81 2.04 2.53
N VAL A 298 -14.51 2.13 2.74
CA VAL A 298 -13.88 2.27 4.05
C VAL A 298 -13.44 3.71 4.24
N THR A 299 -13.79 4.31 5.37
CA THR A 299 -13.30 5.63 5.78
C THR A 299 -11.97 5.53 6.52
N CYS A 300 -11.26 6.65 6.72
CA CYS A 300 -10.06 6.68 7.57
C CYS A 300 -10.31 6.13 8.97
N ARG A 301 -11.44 6.48 9.59
CA ARG A 301 -11.88 5.92 10.88
C ARG A 301 -12.11 4.41 10.79
N GLY A 302 -12.81 3.95 9.75
CA GLY A 302 -13.05 2.53 9.55
C GLY A 302 -11.75 1.74 9.38
N LEU A 303 -10.77 2.30 8.66
CA LEU A 303 -9.47 1.69 8.42
C LEU A 303 -8.72 1.36 9.73
N LEU A 304 -8.81 2.23 10.74
CA LEU A 304 -8.24 1.97 12.07
C LEU A 304 -8.81 0.68 12.70
N GLU A 305 -10.13 0.47 12.63
CA GLU A 305 -10.77 -0.73 13.18
C GLU A 305 -10.31 -2.00 12.46
N TYR A 306 -10.12 -1.94 11.13
CA TYR A 306 -9.54 -3.05 10.37
C TYR A 306 -8.11 -3.37 10.80
N PHE A 307 -7.25 -2.36 10.98
CA PHE A 307 -5.90 -2.57 11.51
C PHE A 307 -5.92 -3.27 12.87
N LYS A 308 -6.79 -2.83 13.78
CA LYS A 308 -6.94 -3.40 15.13
C LYS A 308 -7.44 -4.83 15.11
N ALA A 309 -8.38 -5.18 14.23
CA ALA A 309 -8.87 -6.54 14.12
C ALA A 309 -7.83 -7.46 13.46
N TYR A 310 -7.20 -7.00 12.37
CA TYR A 310 -6.22 -7.78 11.64
C TYR A 310 -4.96 -8.04 12.45
N ILE A 311 -4.42 -7.06 13.18
CA ILE A 311 -3.21 -7.31 13.96
C ILE A 311 -3.42 -8.42 15.01
N LYS A 312 -4.60 -8.49 15.64
CA LYS A 312 -4.91 -9.49 16.67
C LYS A 312 -4.86 -10.92 16.15
N ILE A 313 -5.30 -11.17 14.92
CA ILE A 313 -5.25 -12.53 14.35
C ILE A 313 -3.84 -12.95 13.95
N TYR A 314 -2.92 -12.00 13.72
CA TYR A 314 -1.53 -12.27 13.37
C TYR A 314 -0.58 -12.28 14.59
N GLN A 315 -1.10 -12.03 15.81
CA GLN A 315 -0.34 -12.13 17.07
C GLN A 315 -0.14 -13.57 17.56
N GLY A 316 -0.81 -14.56 16.97
CA GLY A 316 -0.65 -15.98 17.32
C GLY A 316 0.70 -16.57 16.90
N GLU A 317 1.02 -17.80 17.34
CA GLU A 317 2.27 -18.49 16.99
C GLU A 317 2.32 -18.89 15.50
N ASP A 318 1.19 -19.24 14.91
CA ASP A 318 1.06 -19.63 13.49
C ASP A 318 0.44 -18.52 12.63
N LEU A 319 0.58 -18.64 11.30
CA LEU A 319 -0.21 -17.83 10.37
C LEU A 319 -1.70 -18.14 10.59
N PRO A 320 -2.57 -17.11 10.63
CA PRO A 320 -3.98 -17.33 10.92
C PRO A 320 -4.63 -18.18 9.83
N GLU A 321 -5.52 -19.06 10.24
CA GLU A 321 -6.36 -19.79 9.29
C GLU A 321 -7.20 -18.81 8.45
N PRO A 322 -7.42 -19.09 7.16
CA PRO A 322 -8.28 -18.29 6.29
C PRO A 322 -9.65 -17.91 6.88
N ARG A 323 -10.26 -18.81 7.66
CA ARG A 323 -11.55 -18.55 8.33
C ARG A 323 -11.44 -17.48 9.42
N SER A 324 -10.35 -17.47 10.17
CA SER A 324 -10.07 -16.46 11.19
C SER A 324 -9.90 -15.07 10.57
N MET A 325 -9.26 -14.97 9.40
CA MET A 325 -9.17 -13.73 8.63
C MET A 325 -10.56 -13.21 8.20
N LEU A 326 -11.45 -14.11 7.76
CA LEU A 326 -12.81 -13.75 7.35
C LEU A 326 -13.64 -13.26 8.55
N MET A 327 -13.55 -13.95 9.68
CA MET A 327 -14.22 -13.54 10.93
C MET A 327 -13.71 -12.18 11.43
N ALA A 328 -12.40 -11.95 11.42
CA ALA A 328 -11.82 -10.66 11.82
C ALA A 328 -12.28 -9.52 10.90
N THR A 329 -12.40 -9.79 9.59
CA THR A 329 -12.97 -8.83 8.63
C THR A 329 -14.41 -8.51 9.00
N ALA A 330 -15.25 -9.52 9.26
CA ALA A 330 -16.63 -9.30 9.67
C ALA A 330 -16.76 -8.53 10.99
N GLU A 331 -15.91 -8.80 11.98
CA GLU A 331 -15.87 -8.06 13.24
C GLU A 331 -15.49 -6.58 13.00
N ALA A 332 -14.42 -6.32 12.25
CA ALA A 332 -13.97 -4.98 11.90
C ALA A 332 -15.03 -4.18 11.14
N ASN A 333 -15.72 -4.80 10.17
CA ASN A 333 -16.83 -4.18 9.45
C ASN A 333 -17.90 -3.65 10.41
N ASN A 334 -18.29 -4.50 11.39
CA ASN A 334 -19.31 -4.14 12.37
C ASN A 334 -18.81 -3.03 13.32
N LEU A 335 -17.56 -3.11 13.79
CA LEU A 335 -16.97 -2.07 14.64
C LEU A 335 -16.88 -0.73 13.92
N ALA A 336 -16.46 -0.72 12.65
CA ALA A 336 -16.42 0.48 11.82
C ALA A 336 -17.82 1.09 11.63
N ALA A 337 -18.85 0.26 11.40
CA ALA A 337 -20.23 0.72 11.29
C ALA A 337 -20.76 1.32 12.61
N VAL A 338 -20.47 0.68 13.75
CA VAL A 338 -20.84 1.18 15.08
C VAL A 338 -20.14 2.51 15.38
N ALA A 339 -18.84 2.62 15.07
CA ALA A 339 -18.07 3.84 15.28
C ALA A 339 -18.64 5.02 14.47
N SER A 340 -18.96 4.79 13.19
CA SER A 340 -19.60 5.78 12.32
C SER A 340 -20.99 6.19 12.82
N ALA A 341 -21.83 5.24 13.23
CA ALA A 341 -23.17 5.53 13.75
C ALA A 341 -23.12 6.34 15.06
N LYS A 342 -22.20 5.99 15.97
CA LYS A 342 -22.01 6.70 17.25
C LYS A 342 -21.55 8.14 17.02
N ASP A 343 -20.64 8.37 16.08
CA ASP A 343 -20.16 9.71 15.77
C ASP A 343 -21.25 10.58 15.16
N LEU A 344 -22.01 10.04 14.20
CA LEU A 344 -23.14 10.74 13.60
C LEU A 344 -24.15 11.20 14.66
N TYR A 345 -24.47 10.33 15.63
CA TYR A 345 -25.32 10.68 16.76
C TYR A 345 -24.70 11.81 17.59
N ASN A 346 -23.44 11.66 18.03
CA ASN A 346 -22.77 12.65 18.87
C ASN A 346 -22.67 14.01 18.19
N SER A 347 -22.19 14.08 16.95
CA SER A 347 -22.05 15.34 16.21
C SER A 347 -23.40 15.99 15.93
N SER A 348 -24.45 15.20 15.68
CA SER A 348 -25.80 15.75 15.49
C SER A 348 -26.35 16.32 16.80
N MET A 349 -26.16 15.61 17.91
CA MET A 349 -26.58 16.06 19.24
C MET A 349 -25.80 17.30 19.71
N GLU A 350 -24.50 17.40 19.40
CA GLU A 350 -23.71 18.60 19.69
C GLU A 350 -24.19 19.82 18.91
N LYS A 351 -24.55 19.66 17.63
CA LYS A 351 -25.16 20.73 16.82
C LYS A 351 -26.49 21.19 17.41
N VAL A 352 -27.34 20.25 17.84
CA VAL A 352 -28.61 20.58 18.51
C VAL A 352 -28.35 21.32 19.82
N ARG A 353 -27.40 20.85 20.64
CA ARG A 353 -27.00 21.51 21.88
C ARG A 353 -26.49 22.92 21.61
N SER A 354 -25.61 23.13 20.62
CA SER A 354 -25.07 24.45 20.30
C SER A 354 -26.16 25.41 19.83
N LEU A 355 -27.11 24.95 19.01
CA LEU A 355 -28.28 25.73 18.59
C LEU A 355 -29.18 26.12 19.77
N LEU A 356 -29.47 25.18 20.66
CA LEU A 356 -30.26 25.45 21.87
C LEU A 356 -29.56 26.45 22.81
N SER A 357 -28.23 26.39 22.89
CA SER A 357 -27.42 27.31 23.70
C SER A 357 -27.51 28.75 23.19
N ILE A 358 -27.62 28.94 21.87
CA ILE A 358 -27.78 30.26 21.23
C ILE A 358 -29.21 30.80 21.42
N LEU A 359 -30.21 29.92 21.45
CA LEU A 359 -31.63 30.28 21.66
C LEU A 359 -31.99 30.63 23.11
N LEU A 360 -31.16 30.23 24.08
CA LEU A 360 -31.34 30.49 25.51
C LEU A 360 -30.57 31.73 26.03
N LEU A 361 -29.85 32.42 25.14
CA LEU A 361 -29.24 33.74 25.33
C LEU A 361 -30.06 34.79 24.57
#